data_AF-A0A7T5VC39-F1
#
_entry.id   AF-A0A7T5VC39-F1
#
_cell.length_a   1.000
_cell.length_b   1.000
_cell.length_c   1.000
_cell.angle_alpha   90.00
_cell.angle_beta   90.00
_cell.angle_gamma   90.00
#
_symmetry.space_group_name_H-M   'P 1'
#
loop_
_entity.id
_entity.type
_entity.pdbx_description
1 polymer ?
#
loop_
_entity_poly.entity_id
_entity_poly.type
_entity_poly.pdbx_seq_one_letter_code
_entity_poly.pdbx_strand_id
1 'polypeptide(L)'
;MDYRNAIFIVTEERNCPIYNVGEEFKVEQMALTVPEGKAACLMMVRELMRAVTEKKSMERFSPFGQQRVKFECGGCTGLIRFEFKKEKDFATLQMKLLAVAEQRARMRHLDRFYDVLRTLDIFEPLDEDSLRDLSAQLRLKEYGANKVLLKKGEPGTSLYIILEGRVAVIGNEGQTLSEMGVGDIFGEMSLLSGEPVTTTIHSKEKTRLATLSSKDFKHILNRYPVLQVFFYRMLVERAQANTMRAGTISSGMTGRLSEINSVELFQLINSSQKSGKVQLVLDDGTAEAVFHEGELIDTRYKNLDGKEAFFALLAKNNGTFTYTSSLSDEEKKLPVIGGFMGLIMEGMRRMDELND
;
A
#
# COMPACT_ATOMS: atom_id res chain seq x y z
N MET A 1 18.49 -18.42 35.55
CA MET A 1 18.90 -18.23 34.14
C MET A 1 18.95 -16.74 33.90
N ASP A 2 20.13 -16.22 33.60
CA ASP A 2 20.34 -14.82 33.24
C ASP A 2 19.97 -14.73 31.76
N TYR A 3 18.74 -14.30 31.44
CA TYR A 3 18.24 -14.27 30.05
C TYR A 3 18.83 -13.07 29.28
N ARG A 4 20.17 -12.89 29.35
CA ARG A 4 20.93 -11.94 28.51
C ARG A 4 20.78 -12.27 27.03
N ASN A 5 20.41 -13.52 26.71
CA ASN A 5 20.09 -14.02 25.38
C ASN A 5 18.64 -14.54 25.38
N ALA A 6 17.75 -13.91 24.61
CA ALA A 6 16.34 -14.24 24.54
C ALA A 6 15.80 -14.02 23.13
N ILE A 7 14.94 -14.94 22.66
CA ILE A 7 14.20 -14.76 21.41
C ILE A 7 12.72 -14.59 21.76
N PHE A 8 12.09 -13.60 21.13
CA PHE A 8 10.66 -13.33 21.25
C PHE A 8 10.03 -13.46 19.87
N ILE A 9 8.89 -14.14 19.77
CA ILE A 9 8.17 -14.30 18.51
C ILE A 9 6.82 -13.61 18.59
N VAL A 10 6.43 -12.86 17.56
CA VAL A 10 5.09 -12.28 17.45
C VAL A 10 4.09 -13.42 17.22
N THR A 11 3.15 -13.60 18.14
CA THR A 11 2.14 -14.67 18.07
C THR A 11 0.77 -14.18 17.66
N GLU A 12 0.45 -12.93 17.98
CA GLU A 12 -0.78 -12.27 17.54
C GLU A 12 -0.46 -10.84 17.15
N GLU A 13 -1.19 -10.33 16.18
CA GLU A 13 -1.00 -8.97 15.68
C GLU A 13 -2.35 -8.37 15.31
N ARG A 14 -2.55 -7.11 15.69
CA ARG A 14 -3.74 -6.30 15.43
C ARG A 14 -3.31 -4.89 15.04
N ASN A 15 -3.43 -4.52 13.77
CA ASN A 15 -3.11 -3.18 13.25
C ASN A 15 -1.71 -2.64 13.58
N CYS A 16 -0.73 -3.50 13.83
CA CYS A 16 0.66 -3.09 13.97
C CYS A 16 1.21 -2.65 12.61
N PRO A 17 1.73 -1.40 12.50
CA PRO A 17 2.23 -0.87 11.24
C PRO A 17 3.60 -1.45 10.83
N ILE A 18 4.32 -2.11 11.76
CA ILE A 18 5.72 -2.48 11.56
C ILE A 18 5.89 -4.01 11.51
N TYR A 19 5.28 -4.74 12.44
CA TYR A 19 5.55 -6.16 12.64
C TYR A 19 4.39 -7.08 12.24
N ASN A 20 4.73 -8.35 11.97
CA ASN A 20 3.80 -9.41 11.57
C ASN A 20 3.91 -10.63 12.49
N VAL A 21 2.83 -11.42 12.55
CA VAL A 21 2.85 -12.74 13.20
C VAL A 21 3.94 -13.62 12.58
N GLY A 22 4.75 -14.24 13.44
CA GLY A 22 5.86 -15.11 13.09
C GLY A 22 7.23 -14.42 13.02
N GLU A 23 7.27 -13.09 13.09
CA GLU A 23 8.54 -12.36 13.15
C GLU A 23 9.21 -12.50 14.52
N GLU A 24 10.55 -12.56 14.53
CA GLU A 24 11.36 -12.81 15.72
C GLU A 24 12.21 -11.60 16.10
N PHE A 25 12.23 -11.29 17.40
CA PHE A 25 13.13 -10.33 18.02
C PHE A 25 14.17 -11.09 18.83
N LYS A 26 15.43 -10.69 18.71
CA LYS A 26 16.52 -11.34 19.43
C LYS A 26 17.19 -10.33 20.34
N VAL A 27 17.24 -10.60 21.63
CA VAL A 27 18.00 -9.81 22.61
C VAL A 27 19.25 -10.60 22.94
N GLU A 28 20.43 -10.06 22.66
CA GLU A 28 21.72 -10.65 23.04
C GLU A 28 22.57 -9.60 23.75
N GLN A 29 23.02 -9.91 24.97
CA GLN A 29 23.80 -8.97 25.80
C GLN A 29 23.14 -7.57 25.93
N MET A 30 21.81 -7.52 26.04
CA MET A 30 21.01 -6.28 26.06
C MET A 30 20.94 -5.50 24.73
N ALA A 31 21.52 -6.03 23.64
CA ALA A 31 21.32 -5.51 22.29
C ALA A 31 20.10 -6.19 21.66
N LEU A 32 19.15 -5.38 21.18
CA LEU A 32 17.97 -5.86 20.46
C LEU A 32 18.24 -5.89 18.96
N THR A 33 18.06 -7.06 18.37
CA THR A 33 17.97 -7.27 16.92
C THR A 33 16.51 -7.42 16.54
N VAL A 34 16.07 -6.61 15.58
CA VAL A 34 14.72 -6.66 14.99
C VAL A 34 14.74 -7.46 13.68
N PRO A 35 13.57 -7.90 13.18
CA PRO A 35 13.47 -8.57 11.89
C PRO A 35 14.13 -7.74 10.77
N GLU A 36 14.78 -8.44 9.84
CA GLU A 36 15.53 -7.83 8.74
C GLU A 36 14.68 -6.84 7.93
N GLY A 37 15.26 -5.69 7.60
CA GLY A 37 14.58 -4.57 6.93
C GLY A 37 13.68 -3.73 7.84
N LYS A 38 13.12 -4.26 8.93
CA LYS A 38 12.11 -3.55 9.74
C LYS A 38 12.72 -2.48 10.67
N ALA A 39 11.98 -1.39 10.86
CA ALA A 39 12.33 -0.36 11.84
C ALA A 39 12.16 -0.87 13.29
N ALA A 40 12.92 -0.30 14.23
CA ALA A 40 12.75 -0.58 15.67
C ALA A 40 11.61 0.29 16.25
N CYS A 41 10.49 -0.33 16.62
CA CYS A 41 9.39 0.33 17.31
C CYS A 41 9.77 0.59 18.77
N LEU A 42 9.85 1.86 19.18
CA LEU A 42 10.25 2.23 20.53
C LEU A 42 9.34 1.67 21.64
N MET A 43 8.05 1.51 21.36
CA MET A 43 7.09 0.92 22.32
C MET A 43 7.37 -0.57 22.52
N MET A 44 7.58 -1.30 21.43
CA MET A 44 7.97 -2.70 21.49
C MET A 44 9.35 -2.87 22.17
N VAL A 45 10.32 -2.04 21.81
CA VAL A 45 11.67 -2.05 22.42
C VAL A 45 11.57 -1.85 23.93
N ARG A 46 10.78 -0.87 24.38
CA ARG A 46 10.57 -0.61 25.80
C ARG A 46 9.98 -1.82 26.53
N GLU A 47 8.94 -2.42 25.98
CA GLU A 47 8.30 -3.59 26.59
C GLU A 47 9.20 -4.82 26.58
N LEU A 48 9.97 -5.06 25.51
CA LEU A 48 10.97 -6.14 25.48
C LEU A 48 12.08 -5.91 26.49
N MET A 49 12.65 -4.71 26.54
CA MET A 49 13.73 -4.41 27.49
C MET A 49 13.23 -4.48 28.93
N ARG A 50 12.00 -4.05 29.20
CA ARG A 50 11.33 -4.23 30.50
C ARG A 50 11.17 -5.72 30.85
N ALA A 51 10.68 -6.52 29.91
CA ALA A 51 10.51 -7.96 30.10
C ALA A 51 11.83 -8.70 30.40
N VAL A 52 12.94 -8.26 29.79
CA VAL A 52 14.28 -8.84 29.99
C VAL A 52 14.95 -8.34 31.28
N THR A 53 14.57 -7.17 31.81
CA THR A 53 15.19 -6.55 33.00
C THR A 53 14.42 -6.79 34.31
N GLU A 54 13.10 -6.96 34.27
CA GLU A 54 12.28 -7.13 35.48
C GLU A 54 12.34 -8.55 36.06
N LYS A 55 13.11 -8.72 37.14
CA LYS A 55 13.24 -9.96 37.93
C LYS A 55 11.91 -10.57 38.45
N LYS A 56 10.82 -9.79 38.54
CA LYS A 56 9.55 -10.20 39.19
C LYS A 56 8.56 -10.93 38.26
N SER A 57 8.70 -10.82 36.94
CA SER A 57 7.91 -11.63 35.99
C SER A 57 8.35 -13.10 35.96
N MET A 58 9.40 -13.45 36.73
CA MET A 58 10.19 -14.67 36.63
C MET A 58 9.83 -15.80 37.62
N GLU A 59 8.84 -15.62 38.51
CA GLU A 59 8.42 -16.66 39.48
C GLU A 59 7.25 -17.56 39.02
N ARG A 60 6.62 -17.30 37.87
CA ARG A 60 5.58 -18.19 37.29
C ARG A 60 6.16 -19.41 36.53
N PHE A 61 7.42 -19.74 36.77
CA PHE A 61 8.16 -20.75 36.03
C PHE A 61 8.13 -22.08 36.78
N SER A 62 7.07 -22.87 36.59
CA SER A 62 7.06 -24.28 37.01
C SER A 62 7.74 -25.15 35.94
N PRO A 63 8.54 -26.18 36.30
CA PRO A 63 9.18 -27.09 35.33
C PRO A 63 8.18 -27.98 34.58
N PHE A 64 6.93 -28.02 35.03
CA PHE A 64 5.86 -28.85 34.47
C PHE A 64 4.65 -27.96 34.16
N GLY A 65 4.52 -27.57 32.90
CA GLY A 65 3.37 -26.82 32.38
C GLY A 65 3.81 -25.65 31.50
N GLN A 66 3.55 -25.77 30.19
CA GLN A 66 3.74 -24.70 29.21
C GLN A 66 2.83 -23.50 29.53
N GLN A 67 3.27 -22.58 30.39
CA GLN A 67 2.70 -21.23 30.41
C GLN A 67 3.58 -20.33 29.53
N ARG A 68 3.06 -20.07 28.32
CA ARG A 68 3.61 -19.08 27.40
C ARG A 68 3.40 -17.70 28.02
N VAL A 69 4.48 -17.02 28.39
CA VAL A 69 4.40 -15.64 28.86
C VAL A 69 4.11 -14.78 27.65
N LYS A 70 2.89 -14.25 27.60
CA LYS A 70 2.44 -13.30 26.56
C LYS A 70 2.69 -11.88 27.05
N PHE A 71 3.27 -11.08 26.19
CA PHE A 71 3.49 -9.66 26.40
C PHE A 71 2.72 -8.87 25.35
N GLU A 72 2.30 -7.66 25.68
CA GLU A 72 1.59 -6.76 24.76
C GLU A 72 2.41 -5.49 24.59
N CYS A 73 2.66 -5.08 23.35
CA CYS A 73 3.04 -3.69 23.14
C CYS A 73 1.76 -2.85 23.24
N GLY A 74 1.61 -2.00 24.26
CA GLY A 74 0.46 -1.11 24.43
C GLY A 74 0.45 0.03 23.41
N GLY A 75 0.42 -0.29 22.11
CA GLY A 75 0.98 0.54 21.05
C GLY A 75 0.20 1.77 20.61
N CYS A 76 0.95 2.63 19.93
CA CYS A 76 0.48 3.58 18.94
C CYS A 76 -0.40 2.85 17.90
N THR A 77 -1.71 3.12 17.87
CA THR A 77 -2.73 2.63 16.92
C THR A 77 -2.93 1.11 16.74
N GLY A 78 -2.03 0.25 17.20
CA GLY A 78 -2.10 -1.21 17.06
C GLY A 78 -1.36 -1.98 18.17
N LEU A 79 -1.56 -3.29 18.21
CA LEU A 79 -1.07 -4.17 19.26
C LEU A 79 -0.47 -5.46 18.68
N ILE A 80 0.76 -5.78 19.07
CA ILE A 80 1.32 -7.11 18.91
C ILE A 80 1.38 -7.82 20.25
N ARG A 81 1.11 -9.12 20.23
CA ARG A 81 1.47 -10.04 21.30
C ARG A 81 2.69 -10.81 20.88
N PHE A 82 3.65 -10.90 21.80
CA PHE A 82 4.84 -11.70 21.61
C PHE A 82 5.02 -12.67 22.78
N GLU A 83 5.57 -13.83 22.47
CA GLU A 83 5.86 -14.88 23.44
C GLU A 83 7.37 -15.10 23.53
N PHE A 84 7.85 -15.36 24.74
CA PHE A 84 9.23 -15.82 24.92
C PHE A 84 9.38 -17.21 24.27
N LYS A 85 10.18 -17.25 23.20
CA LYS A 85 10.66 -18.48 22.59
C LYS A 85 11.91 -18.87 23.37
N LYS A 86 11.75 -19.72 24.38
CA LYS A 86 12.90 -20.35 25.05
C LYS A 86 13.80 -20.86 23.94
N GLU A 87 15.05 -20.39 23.89
CA GLU A 87 16.06 -21.05 23.09
C GLU A 87 16.00 -22.48 23.58
N LYS A 88 15.39 -23.35 22.77
CA LYS A 88 15.75 -24.73 22.89
C LYS A 88 17.23 -24.66 22.52
N ASP A 89 18.08 -24.83 23.53
CA ASP A 89 19.40 -25.41 23.33
C ASP A 89 19.30 -26.75 22.55
N PHE A 90 18.07 -27.23 22.30
CA PHE A 90 17.65 -28.29 21.39
C PHE A 90 16.79 -27.82 20.20
N ALA A 91 17.03 -26.64 19.60
CA ALA A 91 16.79 -26.54 18.18
C ALA A 91 17.82 -27.48 17.57
N THR A 92 17.42 -28.75 17.39
CA THR A 92 18.34 -29.78 16.91
C THR A 92 19.01 -29.24 15.65
N LEU A 93 20.27 -29.60 15.43
CA LEU A 93 20.98 -29.22 14.20
C LEU A 93 20.08 -29.44 12.98
N GLN A 94 19.28 -30.50 13.00
CA GLN A 94 18.25 -30.82 12.02
C GLN A 94 17.16 -29.74 11.84
N MET A 95 16.62 -29.14 12.91
CA MET A 95 15.64 -28.04 12.83
C MET A 95 16.27 -26.73 12.36
N LYS A 96 17.50 -26.40 12.81
CA LYS A 96 18.22 -25.21 12.33
C LYS A 96 18.57 -25.36 10.84
N LEU A 97 19.04 -26.55 10.45
CA LEU A 97 19.29 -26.89 9.05
C LEU A 97 18.01 -26.87 8.22
N LEU A 98 16.87 -27.30 8.77
CA LEU A 98 15.58 -27.23 8.09
C LEU A 98 15.15 -25.78 7.84
N ALA A 99 15.22 -24.90 8.84
CA ALA A 99 14.88 -23.48 8.67
C ALA A 99 15.81 -22.79 7.67
N VAL A 100 17.12 -23.04 7.74
CA VAL A 100 18.09 -22.54 6.76
C VAL A 100 17.85 -23.15 5.37
N ALA A 101 17.45 -24.41 5.28
CA ALA A 101 17.11 -25.07 4.02
C ALA A 101 15.80 -24.55 3.43
N GLU A 102 14.80 -24.21 4.24
CA GLU A 102 13.54 -23.58 3.85
C GLU A 102 13.78 -22.15 3.37
N GLN A 103 14.57 -21.37 4.10
CA GLN A 103 14.97 -20.02 3.70
C GLN A 103 15.80 -20.05 2.41
N ARG A 104 16.77 -20.96 2.31
CA ARG A 104 17.51 -21.21 1.05
C ARG A 104 16.60 -21.72 -0.06
N ALA A 105 15.61 -22.57 0.22
CA ALA A 105 14.66 -23.03 -0.80
C ALA A 105 13.82 -21.86 -1.30
N ARG A 106 13.34 -21.01 -0.38
CA ARG A 106 12.58 -19.80 -0.69
C ARG A 106 13.39 -18.82 -1.54
N MET A 107 14.64 -18.55 -1.17
CA MET A 107 15.57 -17.77 -1.99
C MET A 107 15.82 -18.44 -3.35
N ARG A 108 16.13 -19.74 -3.40
CA ARG A 108 16.35 -20.49 -4.66
C ARG A 108 15.16 -20.50 -5.62
N HIS A 109 13.94 -20.34 -5.13
CA HIS A 109 12.75 -20.25 -5.96
C HIS A 109 12.55 -18.85 -6.54
N LEU A 110 12.92 -17.79 -5.81
CA LEU A 110 12.89 -16.42 -6.30
C LEU A 110 14.11 -16.05 -7.14
N ASP A 111 15.29 -16.64 -6.88
CA ASP A 111 16.49 -16.50 -7.69
C ASP A 111 16.23 -16.88 -9.15
N ARG A 112 15.38 -17.90 -9.38
CA ARG A 112 14.96 -18.32 -10.73
C ARG A 112 14.11 -17.28 -11.47
N PHE A 113 13.50 -16.35 -10.74
CA PHE A 113 12.72 -15.24 -11.30
C PHE A 113 13.44 -13.90 -11.11
N TYR A 114 14.67 -13.88 -10.58
CA TYR A 114 15.42 -12.64 -10.38
C TYR A 114 15.65 -11.93 -11.70
N ASP A 115 15.96 -12.66 -12.77
CA ASP A 115 16.10 -12.10 -14.12
C ASP A 115 14.79 -11.45 -14.59
N VAL A 116 13.65 -12.10 -14.35
CA VAL A 116 12.33 -11.54 -14.67
C VAL A 116 12.08 -10.26 -13.87
N LEU A 117 12.33 -10.28 -12.56
CA LEU A 117 12.19 -9.09 -11.71
C LEU A 117 13.11 -7.96 -12.20
N ARG A 118 14.35 -8.25 -12.57
CA ARG A 118 15.31 -7.24 -13.03
C ARG A 118 14.89 -6.57 -14.34
N THR A 119 14.12 -7.27 -15.18
CA THR A 119 13.58 -6.73 -16.44
C THR A 119 12.36 -5.84 -16.26
N LEU A 120 11.77 -5.75 -15.05
CA LEU A 120 10.58 -4.93 -14.84
C LEU A 120 10.98 -3.47 -14.62
N ASP A 121 10.34 -2.57 -15.37
CA ASP A 121 10.56 -1.12 -15.30
C ASP A 121 10.45 -0.57 -13.87
N ILE A 122 9.58 -1.17 -13.04
CA ILE A 122 9.41 -0.76 -11.65
C ILE A 122 10.68 -0.93 -10.81
N PHE A 123 11.52 -1.92 -11.16
CA PHE A 123 12.73 -2.26 -10.43
C PHE A 123 13.99 -1.73 -11.10
N GLU A 124 13.89 -1.09 -12.27
CA GLU A 124 15.01 -0.40 -12.92
C GLU A 124 15.76 0.58 -12.00
N PRO A 125 15.08 1.38 -11.14
CA PRO A 125 15.76 2.33 -10.27
C PRO A 125 16.51 1.69 -9.08
N LEU A 126 16.35 0.38 -8.84
CA LEU A 126 16.99 -0.33 -7.74
C LEU A 126 18.32 -0.92 -8.19
N ASP A 127 19.35 -0.74 -7.38
CA ASP A 127 20.61 -1.48 -7.56
C ASP A 127 20.44 -2.97 -7.21
N GLU A 128 21.46 -3.79 -7.53
CA GLU A 128 21.36 -5.24 -7.35
C GLU A 128 21.10 -5.65 -5.90
N ASP A 129 21.75 -4.97 -4.96
CA ASP A 129 21.60 -5.24 -3.52
C ASP A 129 20.20 -4.87 -3.05
N SER A 130 19.67 -3.70 -3.43
CA SER A 130 18.30 -3.29 -3.10
C SER A 130 17.25 -4.20 -3.72
N LEU A 131 17.47 -4.66 -4.96
CA LEU A 131 16.55 -5.61 -5.59
C LEU A 131 16.61 -6.98 -4.91
N ARG A 132 17.79 -7.43 -4.47
CA ARG A 132 17.93 -8.66 -3.67
C ARG A 132 17.20 -8.54 -2.34
N ASP A 133 17.39 -7.43 -1.63
CA ASP A 133 16.71 -7.15 -0.36
C ASP A 133 15.18 -7.12 -0.54
N LEU A 134 14.69 -6.45 -1.58
CA LEU A 134 13.26 -6.43 -1.91
C LEU A 134 12.76 -7.84 -2.25
N SER A 135 13.52 -8.58 -3.06
CA SER A 135 13.14 -9.93 -3.48
C SER A 135 13.00 -10.89 -2.30
N ALA A 136 13.80 -10.71 -1.24
CA ALA A 136 13.71 -11.51 -0.02
C ALA A 136 12.36 -11.33 0.72
N GLN A 137 11.69 -10.20 0.55
CA GLN A 137 10.37 -9.91 1.15
C GLN A 137 9.21 -10.50 0.33
N LEU A 138 9.44 -10.83 -0.94
CA LEU A 138 8.41 -11.41 -1.81
C LEU A 138 8.06 -12.84 -1.36
N ARG A 139 6.78 -13.20 -1.56
CA ARG A 139 6.30 -14.58 -1.39
C ARG A 139 5.78 -15.11 -2.71
N LEU A 140 6.31 -16.26 -3.13
CA LEU A 140 5.82 -16.96 -4.31
C LEU A 140 4.48 -17.64 -4.00
N LYS A 141 3.48 -17.43 -4.86
CA LYS A 141 2.22 -18.16 -4.85
C LYS A 141 1.96 -18.76 -6.24
N GLU A 142 1.48 -20.00 -6.25
CA GLU A 142 1.05 -20.68 -7.49
C GLU A 142 -0.45 -20.85 -7.48
N TYR A 143 -1.07 -20.58 -8.63
CA TYR A 143 -2.50 -20.76 -8.85
C TYR A 143 -2.72 -21.59 -10.13
N GLY A 144 -3.69 -22.50 -10.09
CA GLY A 144 -4.19 -23.15 -11.30
C GLY A 144 -5.08 -22.20 -12.12
N ALA A 145 -5.54 -22.64 -13.29
CA ALA A 145 -6.46 -21.87 -14.12
C ALA A 145 -7.81 -21.62 -13.41
N ASN A 146 -8.47 -20.52 -13.76
CA ASN A 146 -9.80 -20.11 -13.28
C ASN A 146 -9.90 -19.96 -11.75
N LYS A 147 -8.84 -19.51 -11.09
CA LYS A 147 -8.84 -19.21 -9.65
C LYS A 147 -9.00 -17.71 -9.44
N VAL A 148 -9.86 -17.35 -8.50
CA VAL A 148 -10.04 -15.97 -8.05
C VAL A 148 -8.80 -15.55 -7.26
N LEU A 149 -8.13 -14.50 -7.73
CA LEU A 149 -6.91 -13.95 -7.13
C LEU A 149 -7.25 -12.74 -6.26
N LEU A 150 -8.13 -11.87 -6.78
CA LEU A 150 -8.73 -10.74 -6.07
C LEU A 150 -10.22 -10.70 -6.39
N LYS A 151 -11.03 -10.27 -5.43
CA LYS A 151 -12.48 -10.17 -5.58
C LYS A 151 -12.95 -8.74 -5.30
N LYS A 152 -13.77 -8.20 -6.20
CA LYS A 152 -14.36 -6.86 -6.04
C LYS A 152 -15.06 -6.71 -4.68
N GLY A 153 -14.81 -5.60 -4.01
CA GLY A 153 -15.39 -5.23 -2.72
C GLY A 153 -14.67 -5.82 -1.50
N GLU A 154 -13.70 -6.72 -1.69
CA GLU A 154 -12.88 -7.21 -0.59
C GLU A 154 -11.73 -6.24 -0.27
N PRO A 155 -11.24 -6.20 0.98
CA PRO A 155 -10.07 -5.41 1.32
C PRO A 155 -8.82 -5.81 0.52
N GLY A 156 -8.08 -4.81 0.05
CA GLY A 156 -6.76 -5.02 -0.55
C GLY A 156 -5.73 -5.49 0.48
N THR A 157 -5.20 -6.70 0.32
CA THR A 157 -4.26 -7.29 1.31
C THR A 157 -2.84 -7.44 0.80
N SER A 158 -2.63 -7.46 -0.52
CA SER A 158 -1.32 -7.71 -1.11
C SER A 158 -1.21 -7.12 -2.52
N LEU A 159 0.02 -6.80 -2.90
CA LEU A 159 0.45 -6.54 -4.26
C LEU A 159 0.82 -7.88 -4.90
N TYR A 160 0.58 -8.01 -6.20
CA TYR A 160 0.91 -9.19 -6.99
C TYR A 160 1.70 -8.79 -8.22
N ILE A 161 2.77 -9.53 -8.52
CA ILE A 161 3.60 -9.39 -9.72
C ILE A 161 3.54 -10.71 -10.48
N ILE A 162 3.19 -10.67 -11.76
CA ILE A 162 3.05 -11.87 -12.58
C ILE A 162 4.42 -12.33 -13.05
N LEU A 163 4.87 -13.49 -12.55
CA LEU A 163 6.16 -14.08 -12.93
C LEU A 163 6.01 -15.10 -14.06
N GLU A 164 4.86 -15.76 -14.13
CA GLU A 164 4.53 -16.76 -15.16
C GLU A 164 3.00 -16.82 -15.35
N GLY A 165 2.54 -16.98 -16.58
CA GLY A 165 1.13 -17.14 -16.93
C GLY A 165 0.38 -15.82 -17.15
N ARG A 166 -0.95 -15.90 -17.21
CA ARG A 166 -1.86 -14.77 -17.47
C ARG A 166 -3.03 -14.73 -16.52
N VAL A 167 -3.53 -13.51 -16.28
CA VAL A 167 -4.72 -13.22 -15.47
C VAL A 167 -5.67 -12.32 -16.24
N ALA A 168 -6.95 -12.38 -15.91
CA ALA A 168 -8.00 -11.56 -16.52
C ALA A 168 -8.69 -10.70 -15.47
N VAL A 169 -8.91 -9.44 -15.82
CA VAL A 169 -9.76 -8.51 -15.08
C VAL A 169 -11.21 -8.72 -15.52
N ILE A 170 -12.08 -8.97 -14.56
CA ILE A 170 -13.48 -9.33 -14.76
C ILE A 170 -14.37 -8.15 -14.40
N GLY A 171 -15.24 -7.76 -15.32
CA GLY A 171 -16.22 -6.69 -15.17
C GLY A 171 -17.45 -7.12 -14.36
N ASN A 172 -18.35 -6.17 -14.14
CA ASN A 172 -19.54 -6.38 -13.30
C ASN A 172 -20.49 -7.44 -13.88
N GLU A 173 -20.53 -7.62 -15.21
CA GLU A 173 -21.39 -8.60 -15.88
C GLU A 173 -20.65 -9.91 -16.19
N GLY A 174 -19.46 -10.11 -15.62
CA GLY A 174 -18.64 -11.31 -15.80
C GLY A 174 -17.81 -11.34 -17.09
N GLN A 175 -17.86 -10.29 -17.92
CA GLN A 175 -17.03 -10.17 -19.11
C GLN A 175 -15.56 -9.91 -18.75
N THR A 176 -14.64 -10.38 -19.58
CA THR A 176 -13.22 -10.00 -19.47
C THR A 176 -13.02 -8.58 -19.99
N LEU A 177 -12.58 -7.67 -19.12
CA LEU A 177 -12.30 -6.27 -19.47
C LEU A 177 -10.89 -6.09 -20.04
N SER A 178 -9.93 -6.84 -19.50
CA SER A 178 -8.54 -6.86 -19.95
C SER A 178 -7.81 -8.09 -19.44
N GLU A 179 -6.69 -8.42 -20.07
CA GLU A 179 -5.77 -9.47 -19.62
C GLU A 179 -4.42 -8.84 -19.25
N MET A 180 -3.75 -9.46 -18.28
CA MET A 180 -2.42 -9.09 -17.81
C MET A 180 -1.51 -10.32 -17.85
N GLY A 181 -0.25 -10.11 -18.24
CA GLY A 181 0.75 -11.13 -18.46
C GLY A 181 2.01 -10.93 -17.62
N VAL A 182 3.07 -11.66 -17.96
CA VAL A 182 4.35 -11.61 -17.24
C VAL A 182 4.87 -10.18 -17.16
N GLY A 183 5.24 -9.76 -15.95
CA GLY A 183 5.72 -8.43 -15.62
C GLY A 183 4.65 -7.43 -15.19
N ASP A 184 3.38 -7.70 -15.50
CA ASP A 184 2.30 -6.86 -15.02
C ASP A 184 2.09 -7.02 -13.51
N ILE A 185 1.62 -5.93 -12.90
CA ILE A 185 1.40 -5.81 -11.46
C ILE A 185 -0.09 -5.61 -11.19
N PHE A 186 -0.64 -6.14 -10.11
CA PHE A 186 -2.02 -5.84 -9.72
C PHE A 186 -2.23 -5.86 -8.20
N GLY A 187 -3.35 -5.30 -7.74
CA GLY A 187 -3.68 -5.15 -6.33
C GLY A 187 -3.11 -3.90 -5.67
N GLU A 188 -2.25 -3.16 -6.37
CA GLU A 188 -1.66 -1.89 -5.93
C GLU A 188 -2.72 -0.82 -5.67
N MET A 189 -3.79 -0.79 -6.47
CA MET A 189 -4.87 0.21 -6.36
C MET A 189 -5.44 0.26 -4.95
N SER A 190 -5.88 -0.88 -4.43
CA SER A 190 -6.46 -0.97 -3.09
C SER A 190 -5.45 -0.71 -1.97
N LEU A 191 -4.15 -0.97 -2.21
CA LEU A 191 -3.11 -0.72 -1.22
C LEU A 191 -2.74 0.76 -1.11
N LEU A 192 -2.76 1.47 -2.23
CA LEU A 192 -2.36 2.87 -2.32
C LEU A 192 -3.52 3.83 -2.04
N SER A 193 -4.72 3.52 -2.52
CA SER A 193 -5.92 4.33 -2.26
C SER A 193 -6.53 4.09 -0.88
N GLY A 194 -6.27 2.92 -0.28
CA GLY A 194 -6.97 2.49 0.94
C GLY A 194 -8.39 1.96 0.69
N GLU A 195 -8.88 2.04 -0.55
CA GLU A 195 -10.21 1.57 -0.94
C GLU A 195 -10.25 0.04 -1.14
N PRO A 196 -11.44 -0.59 -1.05
CA PRO A 196 -11.62 -1.99 -1.42
C PRO A 196 -11.22 -2.27 -2.87
N VAL A 197 -10.97 -3.54 -3.18
CA VAL A 197 -10.67 -4.01 -4.53
C VAL A 197 -11.78 -3.59 -5.49
N THR A 198 -11.42 -2.88 -6.57
CA THR A 198 -12.36 -2.28 -7.52
C THR A 198 -12.89 -3.27 -8.56
N THR A 199 -12.10 -4.28 -8.92
CA THR A 199 -12.42 -5.27 -9.96
C THR A 199 -11.97 -6.68 -9.55
N THR A 200 -12.72 -7.69 -9.99
CA THR A 200 -12.37 -9.09 -9.72
C THR A 200 -11.29 -9.55 -10.70
N ILE A 201 -10.30 -10.32 -10.24
CA ILE A 201 -9.20 -10.81 -11.09
C ILE A 201 -9.08 -12.32 -10.94
N HIS A 202 -9.07 -13.04 -12.07
CA HIS A 202 -8.93 -14.50 -12.11
C HIS A 202 -7.69 -14.93 -12.90
N SER A 203 -7.06 -16.03 -12.52
CA SER A 203 -6.06 -16.70 -13.36
C SER A 203 -6.70 -17.32 -14.61
N LYS A 204 -6.05 -17.19 -15.76
CA LYS A 204 -6.49 -17.79 -17.03
C LYS A 204 -5.82 -19.14 -17.30
N GLU A 205 -4.61 -19.30 -16.79
CA GLU A 205 -3.80 -20.51 -16.93
C GLU A 205 -3.08 -20.79 -15.60
N LYS A 206 -2.12 -21.72 -15.60
CA LYS A 206 -1.25 -21.89 -14.42
C LYS A 206 -0.44 -20.60 -14.25
N THR A 207 -0.62 -19.92 -13.13
CA THR A 207 -0.03 -18.60 -12.87
C THR A 207 0.88 -18.67 -11.65
N ARG A 208 2.08 -18.09 -11.76
CA ARG A 208 2.99 -17.87 -10.64
C ARG A 208 3.10 -16.39 -10.34
N LEU A 209 2.92 -16.05 -9.08
CA LEU A 209 2.89 -14.66 -8.62
C LEU A 209 3.93 -14.44 -7.53
N ALA A 210 4.72 -13.39 -7.65
CA ALA A 210 5.38 -12.80 -6.49
C ALA A 210 4.35 -11.91 -5.77
N THR A 211 4.26 -12.07 -4.45
CA THR A 211 3.30 -11.33 -3.63
C THR A 211 3.99 -10.56 -2.52
N LEU A 212 3.54 -9.34 -2.28
CA LEU A 212 4.03 -8.47 -1.22
C LEU A 212 2.84 -8.04 -0.37
N SER A 213 2.90 -8.25 0.95
CA SER A 213 1.78 -7.91 1.84
C SER A 213 1.58 -6.39 1.90
N SER A 214 0.38 -5.91 2.26
CA SER A 214 0.11 -4.46 2.44
C SER A 214 1.14 -3.76 3.34
N LYS A 215 1.57 -4.42 4.41
CA LYS A 215 2.57 -3.88 5.35
C LYS A 215 3.97 -3.85 4.75
N ASP A 216 4.38 -4.95 4.12
CA ASP A 216 5.70 -5.03 3.48
C ASP A 216 5.76 -4.07 2.30
N PHE A 217 4.64 -3.86 1.59
CA PHE A 217 4.50 -2.85 0.54
C PHE A 217 4.72 -1.44 1.09
N LYS A 218 4.00 -1.03 2.14
CA LYS A 218 4.23 0.29 2.79
C LYS A 218 5.67 0.45 3.26
N HIS A 219 6.25 -0.61 3.81
CA HIS A 219 7.62 -0.61 4.27
C HIS A 219 8.63 -0.42 3.12
N ILE A 220 8.45 -1.16 2.01
CA ILE A 220 9.24 -1.02 0.78
C ILE A 220 9.11 0.38 0.19
N LEU A 221 7.91 0.94 0.15
CA LEU A 221 7.69 2.32 -0.33
C LEU A 221 8.44 3.35 0.52
N ASN A 222 8.46 3.19 1.84
CA ASN A 222 9.20 4.09 2.73
C ASN A 222 10.72 3.93 2.59
N ARG A 223 11.19 2.71 2.35
CA ARG A 223 12.60 2.40 2.17
C ARG A 223 13.14 2.86 0.82
N TYR A 224 12.32 2.74 -0.24
CA TYR A 224 12.66 3.10 -1.61
C TYR A 224 11.63 4.09 -2.18
N PRO A 225 11.72 5.38 -1.83
CA PRO A 225 10.76 6.41 -2.27
C PRO A 225 10.62 6.50 -3.81
N VAL A 226 11.64 6.12 -4.56
CA VAL A 226 11.60 6.07 -6.03
C VAL A 226 10.51 5.15 -6.57
N LEU A 227 10.20 4.06 -5.85
CA LEU A 227 9.12 3.15 -6.22
C LEU A 227 7.74 3.79 -6.02
N GLN A 228 7.61 4.71 -5.07
CA GLN A 228 6.35 5.42 -4.84
C GLN A 228 5.92 6.17 -6.10
N VAL A 229 6.84 6.92 -6.72
CA VAL A 229 6.57 7.68 -7.94
C VAL A 229 6.07 6.76 -9.06
N PHE A 230 6.68 5.58 -9.21
CA PHE A 230 6.27 4.60 -10.21
C PHE A 230 4.86 4.07 -9.95
N PHE A 231 4.58 3.65 -8.71
CA PHE A 231 3.26 3.15 -8.33
C PHE A 231 2.19 4.24 -8.47
N TYR A 232 2.49 5.49 -8.11
CA TYR A 232 1.57 6.62 -8.34
C TYR A 232 1.28 6.82 -9.83
N ARG A 233 2.30 6.78 -10.69
CA ARG A 233 2.09 6.88 -12.14
C ARG A 233 1.20 5.76 -12.67
N MET A 234 1.44 4.53 -12.22
CA MET A 234 0.64 3.36 -12.60
C MET A 234 -0.83 3.49 -12.15
N LEU A 235 -1.09 4.03 -10.96
CA LEU A 235 -2.45 4.32 -10.51
C LEU A 235 -3.16 5.28 -11.44
N VAL A 236 -2.47 6.35 -11.84
CA VAL A 236 -3.04 7.37 -12.74
C VAL A 236 -3.39 6.76 -14.08
N GLU A 237 -2.49 5.98 -14.68
CA GLU A 237 -2.73 5.28 -15.94
C GLU A 237 -3.94 4.33 -15.85
N ARG A 238 -4.09 3.63 -14.71
CA ARG A 238 -5.19 2.68 -14.49
C ARG A 238 -6.51 3.35 -14.17
N ALA A 239 -6.50 4.44 -13.40
CA ALA A 239 -7.68 5.26 -13.16
C ALA A 239 -8.19 5.85 -14.48
N GLN A 240 -7.30 6.37 -15.33
CA GLN A 240 -7.64 6.81 -16.68
C GLN A 240 -8.23 5.68 -17.54
N ALA A 241 -7.62 4.49 -17.56
CA ALA A 241 -8.11 3.36 -18.35
C ALA A 241 -9.47 2.82 -17.84
N ASN A 242 -9.69 2.78 -16.53
CA ASN A 242 -10.97 2.39 -15.94
C ASN A 242 -12.06 3.44 -16.21
N THR A 243 -11.70 4.72 -16.20
CA THR A 243 -12.64 5.82 -16.49
C THR A 243 -12.97 5.92 -17.98
N MET A 244 -11.99 5.69 -18.87
CA MET A 244 -12.22 5.61 -20.33
C MET A 244 -13.13 4.42 -20.72
N ARG A 245 -13.12 3.33 -19.96
CA ARG A 245 -14.05 2.21 -20.14
C ARG A 245 -15.44 2.50 -19.57
N ALA A 246 -15.54 3.39 -18.58
CA ALA A 246 -16.79 3.78 -17.94
C ALA A 246 -17.53 4.92 -18.65
N GLY A 247 -16.88 5.70 -19.52
CA GLY A 247 -17.54 6.81 -20.21
C GLY A 247 -16.80 7.32 -21.44
N THR A 248 -17.50 7.34 -22.57
CA THR A 248 -17.17 8.05 -23.81
C THR A 248 -16.82 9.51 -23.50
N ILE A 249 -15.56 9.92 -23.67
CA ILE A 249 -15.13 11.30 -23.39
C ILE A 249 -15.49 12.18 -24.61
N SER A 250 -16.62 12.89 -24.55
CA SER A 250 -16.93 14.04 -25.42
C SER A 250 -17.03 15.33 -24.61
N SER A 251 -16.96 16.49 -25.28
CA SER A 251 -17.22 17.82 -24.70
C SER A 251 -18.50 17.82 -23.84
N GLY A 252 -18.35 17.99 -22.52
CA GLY A 252 -19.45 17.91 -21.56
C GLY A 252 -19.48 16.57 -20.82
N MET A 253 -18.57 16.38 -19.87
CA MET A 253 -18.58 15.21 -18.97
C MET A 253 -19.37 15.55 -17.72
N THR A 254 -20.39 14.77 -17.37
CA THR A 254 -21.15 14.91 -16.12
C THR A 254 -21.09 13.63 -15.33
N GLY A 255 -20.98 13.70 -14.00
CA GLY A 255 -20.95 12.52 -13.15
C GLY A 255 -21.24 12.83 -11.68
N ARG A 256 -21.15 11.79 -10.83
CA ARG A 256 -21.35 11.91 -9.38
C ARG A 256 -20.02 11.79 -8.66
N LEU A 257 -19.83 12.60 -7.61
CA LEU A 257 -18.62 12.54 -6.78
C LEU A 257 -18.52 11.26 -5.94
N SER A 258 -19.65 10.57 -5.74
CA SER A 258 -19.69 9.25 -5.13
C SER A 258 -19.11 8.15 -6.04
N GLU A 259 -19.02 8.40 -7.34
CA GLU A 259 -18.49 7.46 -8.35
C GLU A 259 -17.03 7.74 -8.70
N ILE A 260 -16.64 9.02 -8.72
CA ILE A 260 -15.27 9.50 -8.88
C ILE A 260 -15.06 10.64 -7.88
N ASN A 261 -14.24 10.41 -6.86
CA ASN A 261 -14.05 11.41 -5.81
C ASN A 261 -13.37 12.68 -6.36
N SER A 262 -13.43 13.78 -5.61
CA SER A 262 -12.92 15.08 -6.09
C SER A 262 -11.42 15.05 -6.39
N VAL A 263 -10.63 14.31 -5.62
CA VAL A 263 -9.18 14.13 -5.84
C VAL A 263 -8.92 13.46 -7.19
N GLU A 264 -9.58 12.34 -7.45
CA GLU A 264 -9.44 11.54 -8.67
C GLU A 264 -9.92 12.32 -9.90
N LEU A 265 -11.04 13.05 -9.76
CA LEU A 265 -11.56 13.94 -10.80
C LEU A 265 -10.54 15.02 -11.21
N PHE A 266 -9.98 15.74 -10.24
CA PHE A 266 -9.01 16.80 -10.53
C PHE A 266 -7.70 16.22 -11.07
N GLN A 267 -7.25 15.07 -10.55
CA GLN A 267 -6.08 14.35 -11.07
C GLN A 267 -6.28 13.90 -12.51
N LEU A 268 -7.49 13.46 -12.89
CA LEU A 268 -7.81 13.06 -14.26
C LEU A 268 -7.63 14.24 -15.22
N ILE A 269 -8.07 15.44 -14.84
CA ILE A 269 -7.96 16.64 -15.68
C ILE A 269 -6.51 17.11 -15.78
N ASN A 270 -5.77 17.09 -14.67
CA ASN A 270 -4.35 17.43 -14.65
C ASN A 270 -3.51 16.49 -15.53
N SER A 271 -3.66 15.19 -15.33
CA SER A 271 -2.90 14.16 -16.04
C SER A 271 -3.24 14.07 -17.53
N SER A 272 -4.45 14.46 -17.93
CA SER A 272 -4.87 14.51 -19.34
C SER A 272 -4.54 15.85 -20.03
N GLN A 273 -3.86 16.77 -19.32
CA GLN A 273 -3.50 18.12 -19.79
C GLN A 273 -4.69 18.89 -20.38
N LYS A 274 -5.89 18.66 -19.84
CA LYS A 274 -7.11 19.27 -20.37
C LYS A 274 -7.28 20.69 -19.84
N SER A 275 -7.82 21.53 -20.71
CA SER A 275 -8.24 22.90 -20.40
C SER A 275 -9.75 22.95 -20.27
N GLY A 276 -10.29 23.49 -19.19
CA GLY A 276 -11.73 23.56 -18.98
C GLY A 276 -12.12 23.85 -17.55
N LYS A 277 -13.43 23.88 -17.31
CA LYS A 277 -14.03 24.16 -16.00
C LYS A 277 -14.71 22.93 -15.46
N VAL A 278 -14.52 22.69 -14.18
CA VAL A 278 -15.28 21.71 -13.39
C VAL A 278 -16.23 22.49 -12.51
N GLN A 279 -17.52 22.37 -12.77
CA GLN A 279 -18.58 22.88 -11.91
C GLN A 279 -19.07 21.75 -11.02
N LEU A 280 -19.08 21.97 -9.71
CA LEU A 280 -19.55 21.00 -8.73
C LEU A 280 -20.81 21.52 -8.05
N VAL A 281 -21.82 20.67 -7.93
CA VAL A 281 -23.02 20.89 -7.13
C VAL A 281 -22.94 19.93 -5.95
N LEU A 282 -22.68 20.49 -4.76
CA LEU A 282 -22.46 19.79 -3.52
C LEU A 282 -23.65 20.00 -2.57
N ASP A 283 -23.72 19.20 -1.52
CA ASP A 283 -24.82 19.25 -0.53
C ASP A 283 -24.91 20.63 0.17
N ASP A 284 -23.79 21.32 0.31
CA ASP A 284 -23.64 22.58 1.03
C ASP A 284 -23.25 23.77 0.15
N GLY A 285 -23.39 23.66 -1.18
CA GLY A 285 -23.20 24.77 -2.12
C GLY A 285 -22.68 24.35 -3.49
N THR A 286 -22.30 25.34 -4.30
CA THR A 286 -21.67 25.12 -5.60
C THR A 286 -20.19 25.48 -5.54
N ALA A 287 -19.39 24.80 -6.35
CA ALA A 287 -17.97 25.09 -6.49
C ALA A 287 -17.56 25.11 -7.96
N GLU A 288 -16.44 25.76 -8.23
CA GLU A 288 -15.82 25.79 -9.55
C GLU A 288 -14.32 25.59 -9.42
N ALA A 289 -13.75 24.74 -10.27
CA ALA A 289 -12.30 24.61 -10.43
C ALA A 289 -11.96 24.76 -11.92
N VAL A 290 -10.98 25.59 -12.23
CA VAL A 290 -10.59 25.94 -13.59
C VAL A 290 -9.19 25.43 -13.86
N PHE A 291 -9.05 24.71 -14.98
CA PHE A 291 -7.81 24.08 -15.40
C PHE A 291 -7.39 24.62 -16.75
N HIS A 292 -6.10 24.88 -16.92
CA HIS A 292 -5.49 25.26 -18.19
C HIS A 292 -4.26 24.38 -18.42
N GLU A 293 -4.28 23.60 -19.50
CA GLU A 293 -3.23 22.62 -19.85
C GLU A 293 -2.93 21.64 -18.70
N GLY A 294 -3.98 21.25 -17.97
CA GLY A 294 -3.89 20.39 -16.78
C GLY A 294 -3.52 21.12 -15.49
N GLU A 295 -3.01 22.34 -15.53
CA GLU A 295 -2.67 23.08 -14.31
C GLU A 295 -3.89 23.80 -13.73
N LEU A 296 -3.99 23.83 -12.40
CA LEU A 296 -5.08 24.50 -11.70
C LEU A 296 -4.81 26.01 -11.64
N ILE A 297 -5.68 26.80 -12.25
CA ILE A 297 -5.51 28.26 -12.40
C ILE A 297 -6.53 29.07 -11.60
N ASP A 298 -7.69 28.51 -11.29
CA ASP A 298 -8.67 29.14 -10.40
C ASP A 298 -9.47 28.08 -9.63
N THR A 299 -9.91 28.42 -8.43
CA THR A 299 -10.83 27.58 -7.66
C THR A 299 -11.66 28.44 -6.73
N ARG A 300 -12.97 28.18 -6.70
CA ARG A 300 -13.93 28.92 -5.89
C ARG A 300 -14.88 27.98 -5.20
N TYR A 301 -15.04 28.16 -3.89
CA TYR A 301 -15.99 27.37 -3.11
C TYR A 301 -16.49 28.16 -1.90
N LYS A 302 -17.80 28.43 -1.86
CA LYS A 302 -18.42 29.31 -0.85
C LYS A 302 -17.73 30.69 -0.80
N ASN A 303 -17.11 31.01 0.35
CA ASN A 303 -16.38 32.26 0.60
C ASN A 303 -14.85 32.05 0.52
N LEU A 304 -14.41 30.90 0.00
CA LEU A 304 -13.00 30.57 -0.18
C LEU A 304 -12.66 30.67 -1.67
N ASP A 305 -11.44 31.14 -1.94
CA ASP A 305 -10.87 31.24 -3.28
C ASP A 305 -9.46 30.61 -3.32
N GLY A 306 -9.01 30.23 -4.52
CA GLY A 306 -7.68 29.69 -4.77
C GLY A 306 -7.38 28.40 -4.00
N LYS A 307 -6.22 28.34 -3.34
CA LYS A 307 -5.74 27.12 -2.65
C LYS A 307 -6.68 26.64 -1.55
N GLU A 308 -7.20 27.56 -0.74
CA GLU A 308 -8.05 27.21 0.40
C GLU A 308 -9.40 26.66 -0.08
N ALA A 309 -9.94 27.18 -1.18
CA ALA A 309 -11.11 26.61 -1.85
C ALA A 309 -10.82 25.20 -2.36
N PHE A 310 -9.68 25.02 -3.02
CA PHE A 310 -9.26 23.72 -3.54
C PHE A 310 -9.14 22.67 -2.43
N PHE A 311 -8.45 22.97 -1.33
CA PHE A 311 -8.31 22.06 -0.20
C PHE A 311 -9.67 21.67 0.40
N ALA A 312 -10.59 22.62 0.53
CA ALA A 312 -11.94 22.34 1.01
C ALA A 312 -12.74 21.42 0.06
N LEU A 313 -12.45 21.44 -1.24
CA LEU A 313 -13.08 20.56 -2.23
C LEU A 313 -12.52 19.13 -2.20
N LEU A 314 -11.26 18.94 -1.82
CA LEU A 314 -10.67 17.60 -1.71
C LEU A 314 -11.37 16.74 -0.63
N ALA A 315 -12.00 17.38 0.36
CA ALA A 315 -12.77 16.71 1.40
C ALA A 315 -14.20 16.32 0.97
N LYS A 316 -14.61 16.64 -0.27
CA LYS A 316 -15.99 16.45 -0.74
C LYS A 316 -16.15 15.14 -1.52
N ASN A 317 -16.95 14.24 -0.95
CA ASN A 317 -17.18 12.90 -1.48
C ASN A 317 -18.60 12.70 -2.05
N ASN A 318 -19.48 13.69 -1.91
CA ASN A 318 -20.85 13.67 -2.40
C ASN A 318 -21.18 14.93 -3.21
N GLY A 319 -21.98 14.74 -4.26
CA GLY A 319 -22.39 15.79 -5.17
C GLY A 319 -22.37 15.33 -6.63
N THR A 320 -22.62 16.26 -7.53
CA THR A 320 -22.48 16.06 -8.98
C THR A 320 -21.45 17.02 -9.54
N PHE A 321 -20.78 16.62 -10.60
CA PHE A 321 -19.86 17.48 -11.33
C PHE A 321 -20.22 17.56 -12.80
N THR A 322 -19.87 18.67 -13.42
CA THR A 322 -19.95 18.92 -14.86
C THR A 322 -18.64 19.53 -15.32
N TYR A 323 -17.95 18.88 -16.24
CA TYR A 323 -16.77 19.39 -16.90
C TYR A 323 -17.12 19.94 -18.28
N THR A 324 -16.70 21.17 -18.55
CA THR A 324 -16.84 21.83 -19.85
C THR A 324 -15.47 22.20 -20.40
N SER A 325 -15.20 21.87 -21.66
CA SER A 325 -13.92 22.14 -22.33
C SER A 325 -13.81 23.59 -22.86
N SER A 326 -14.51 24.53 -22.22
CA SER A 326 -14.59 25.93 -22.63
C SER A 326 -13.97 26.84 -21.58
N LEU A 327 -12.95 27.61 -21.97
CA LEU A 327 -12.33 28.67 -21.18
C LEU A 327 -12.41 29.99 -21.92
N SER A 328 -12.65 31.08 -21.18
CA SER A 328 -12.52 32.43 -21.72
C SER A 328 -11.04 32.81 -21.93
N ASP A 329 -10.77 33.83 -22.75
CA ASP A 329 -9.41 34.31 -22.97
C ASP A 329 -8.83 35.07 -21.77
N GLU A 330 -9.67 35.51 -20.83
CA GLU A 330 -9.23 36.06 -19.54
C GLU A 330 -8.76 34.94 -18.61
N GLU A 331 -9.47 33.82 -18.57
CA GLU A 331 -9.14 32.66 -17.71
C GLU A 331 -7.82 32.02 -18.11
N LYS A 332 -7.53 31.90 -19.42
CA LYS A 332 -6.24 31.37 -19.91
C LYS A 332 -5.03 32.19 -19.47
N LYS A 333 -5.22 33.45 -19.07
CA LYS A 333 -4.15 34.35 -18.62
C LYS A 333 -3.93 34.31 -17.11
N LEU A 334 -4.77 33.60 -16.36
CA LEU A 334 -4.62 33.47 -14.93
C LEU A 334 -3.35 32.67 -14.60
N PRO A 335 -2.60 33.08 -13.56
CA PRO A 335 -1.42 32.34 -13.13
C PRO A 335 -1.84 31.00 -12.50
N VAL A 336 -0.98 29.99 -12.64
CA VAL A 336 -1.15 28.71 -11.95
C VAL A 336 -1.10 28.93 -10.45
N ILE A 337 -2.08 28.39 -9.72
CA ILE A 337 -2.22 28.56 -8.27
C ILE A 337 -1.02 27.93 -7.53
N GLY A 338 -0.51 26.82 -8.06
CA GLY A 338 0.68 26.11 -7.57
C GLY A 338 0.81 24.77 -8.27
N GLY A 339 1.97 24.10 -8.13
CA GLY A 339 2.18 22.78 -8.73
C GLY A 339 1.12 21.80 -8.24
N PHE A 340 0.34 21.23 -9.17
CA PHE A 340 -0.87 20.48 -8.86
C PHE A 340 -0.64 19.34 -7.85
N MET A 341 0.42 18.55 -8.02
CA MET A 341 0.76 17.48 -7.08
C MET A 341 1.11 17.99 -5.67
N GLY A 342 1.75 19.16 -5.56
CA GLY A 342 2.01 19.80 -4.28
C GLY A 342 0.73 20.23 -3.57
N LEU A 343 -0.26 20.71 -4.33
CA LEU A 343 -1.58 21.07 -3.79
C LEU A 343 -2.34 19.83 -3.28
N ILE A 344 -2.29 18.72 -4.02
CA ILE A 344 -2.94 17.47 -3.57
C ILE A 344 -2.31 16.94 -2.28
N MET A 345 -0.97 16.86 -2.21
CA MET A 345 -0.28 16.35 -1.01
C MET A 345 -0.54 17.21 0.23
N GLU A 346 -0.47 18.53 0.09
CA GLU A 346 -0.77 19.46 1.18
C GLU A 346 -2.23 19.35 1.62
N GLY A 347 -3.17 19.28 0.68
CA GLY A 347 -4.58 19.14 0.97
C GLY A 347 -4.93 17.82 1.66
N MET A 348 -4.37 16.70 1.21
CA MET A 348 -4.54 15.39 1.86
C MET A 348 -3.99 15.37 3.27
N ARG A 349 -2.78 15.91 3.47
CA ARG A 349 -2.17 16.00 4.80
C ARG A 349 -3.05 16.79 5.78
N ARG A 350 -3.61 17.93 5.35
CA ARG A 350 -4.52 18.73 6.17
C ARG A 350 -5.81 17.99 6.53
N MET A 351 -6.32 17.13 5.64
CA MET A 351 -7.50 16.31 5.92
C MET A 351 -7.22 15.23 6.95
N ASP A 352 -6.06 14.59 6.89
CA ASP A 352 -5.63 13.62 7.91
C ASP A 352 -5.49 14.30 9.29
N GLU A 353 -4.90 15.50 9.35
CA GLU A 353 -4.76 16.30 10.59
C GLU A 353 -6.10 16.77 11.20
N LEU A 354 -7.19 16.82 10.42
CA LEU A 354 -8.54 17.21 10.89
C LEU A 354 -9.40 16.02 11.33
N ASN A 355 -9.00 14.80 10.98
CA ASN A 355 -9.72 13.55 11.29
C ASN A 355 -9.12 12.79 12.49
N ASP A 356 -7.95 13.21 12.99
CA ASP A 356 -7.35 12.83 14.27
C ASP A 356 -7.82 13.74 15.42
#